data_AF-A0A514XGG1-F1
#
_entry.id   AF-A0A514XGG1-F1
#
_cell.length_a   1.000
_cell.length_b   1.000
_cell.length_c   1.000
_cell.angle_alpha   90.00
_cell.angle_beta   90.00
_cell.angle_gamma   90.00
#
_symmetry.space_group_name_H-M   'P 1'
#
loop_
_entity.id
_entity.type
_entity.pdbx_description
1 polymer ?
#
loop_
_entity_poly.entity_id
_entity_poly.type
_entity_poly.pdbx_seq_one_letter_code
_entity_poly.pdbx_strand_id
1 'polypeptide(L)'
;MSQFGKFHLLSAVALIAGIYWFNHSHNAAVITDDSVAADTVVKSQNSAMKSQPSPMAQIPSATIASNPSTQPAAMPRTQFSPRLERQVNYVAMMLSRPDVALPPEASKADHLTSEEIQQLGSAVIDTNQNHSVRRASIYLLSKAGAKAIPALGTIVMTNFKASAQETETPLRVTALESLDRLTDNSKEVLPILEKTIDVQQNKTLTFLASISAGGIRHGKPGKLTRAINMMIQEKLASKDNGQ
;
A
#
# COMPACT_ATOMS: atom_id res chain seq x y z
N MET A 1 -18.92 9.29 45.59
CA MET A 1 -17.95 8.40 44.92
C MET A 1 -18.19 8.47 43.42
N SER A 2 -17.35 9.18 42.67
CA SER A 2 -17.44 9.31 41.20
C SER A 2 -16.21 8.68 40.58
N GLN A 3 -16.39 7.59 39.83
CA GLN A 3 -15.35 6.83 39.11
C GLN A 3 -15.35 7.18 37.61
N PHE A 4 -15.43 8.46 37.24
CA PHE A 4 -15.35 8.90 35.85
C PHE A 4 -14.06 9.67 35.54
N GLY A 5 -12.92 9.05 35.82
CA GLY A 5 -11.62 9.64 35.46
C GLY A 5 -10.61 8.56 35.14
N LYS A 6 -10.51 8.16 33.86
CA LYS A 6 -9.32 7.46 33.28
C LYS A 6 -9.34 7.15 31.77
N PHE A 7 -10.21 7.76 30.95
CA PHE A 7 -10.22 7.48 29.50
C PHE A 7 -9.56 8.53 28.58
N HIS A 8 -9.00 9.61 29.13
CA HIS A 8 -8.50 10.71 28.28
C HIS A 8 -7.07 10.57 27.72
N LEU A 9 -6.27 9.58 28.12
CA LEU A 9 -4.86 9.52 27.68
C LEU A 9 -4.54 8.58 26.52
N LEU A 10 -5.44 7.66 26.14
CA LEU A 10 -5.19 6.71 25.03
C LEU A 10 -5.60 7.24 23.65
N SER A 11 -6.31 8.37 23.59
CA SER A 11 -6.80 8.97 22.33
C SER A 11 -5.73 9.71 21.52
N ALA A 12 -4.69 10.24 22.16
CA ALA A 12 -3.71 11.09 21.48
C ALA A 12 -2.68 10.30 20.65
N VAL A 13 -2.32 9.08 21.08
CA VAL A 13 -1.26 8.29 20.42
C VAL A 13 -1.75 7.63 19.13
N ALA A 14 -3.04 7.28 19.04
CA ALA A 14 -3.66 6.80 17.79
C ALA A 14 -3.87 7.92 16.75
N LEU A 15 -4.00 9.17 17.22
CA LEU A 15 -4.16 10.37 16.39
C LEU A 15 -2.87 10.75 15.66
N ILE A 16 -1.71 10.61 16.31
CA ILE A 16 -0.41 11.02 15.75
C ILE A 16 0.06 10.10 14.62
N ALA A 17 -0.22 8.79 14.70
CA ALA A 17 0.16 7.84 13.65
C ALA A 17 -0.60 8.06 12.33
N GLY A 18 -1.86 8.52 12.38
CA GLY A 18 -2.61 8.94 11.19
C GLY A 18 -2.17 10.31 10.65
N ILE A 19 -1.73 11.22 11.53
CA ILE A 19 -1.28 12.57 11.17
C ILE A 19 0.08 12.56 10.44
N TYR A 20 0.99 11.65 10.79
CA TYR A 20 2.30 11.53 10.14
C TYR A 20 2.18 11.12 8.66
N TRP A 21 1.22 10.24 8.33
CA TRP A 21 1.06 9.72 6.97
C TRP A 21 0.54 10.77 5.97
N PHE A 22 -0.41 11.64 6.37
CA PHE A 22 -0.98 12.66 5.48
C PHE A 22 0.01 13.82 5.19
N ASN A 23 1.00 14.06 6.06
CA ASN A 23 2.01 15.09 5.82
C ASN A 23 3.23 14.57 5.02
N HIS A 24 3.57 13.28 5.10
CA HIS A 24 4.69 12.73 4.35
C HIS A 24 4.37 12.44 2.87
N SER A 25 3.10 12.30 2.47
CA SER A 25 2.75 12.08 1.06
C SER A 25 2.77 13.35 0.19
N HIS A 26 3.06 14.52 0.76
CA HIS A 26 3.06 15.80 0.03
C HIS A 26 4.41 16.54 0.01
N ASN A 27 5.46 16.02 0.66
CA ASN A 27 6.78 16.68 0.73
C ASN A 27 7.93 15.75 0.27
N ALA A 28 7.82 15.19 -0.93
CA ALA A 28 8.94 14.50 -1.58
C ALA A 28 9.40 15.26 -2.82
N ALA A 29 10.06 16.41 -2.61
CA ALA A 29 11.06 16.98 -3.53
C ALA A 29 11.66 18.27 -2.95
N VAL A 30 12.79 18.15 -2.23
CA VAL A 30 13.93 19.06 -2.39
C VAL A 30 15.17 18.19 -2.28
N ILE A 31 15.75 17.84 -3.42
CA ILE A 31 17.10 17.31 -3.49
C ILE A 31 18.01 18.53 -3.35
N THR A 32 18.61 18.71 -2.17
CA THR A 32 19.79 19.57 -2.00
C THR A 32 21.01 18.74 -2.34
N ASP A 33 21.63 19.03 -3.48
CA ASP A 33 23.04 18.76 -3.72
C ASP A 33 23.87 19.60 -2.74
N ASP A 34 24.73 18.96 -1.94
CA ASP A 34 26.10 19.44 -1.72
C ASP A 34 26.95 18.48 -0.85
N SER A 35 28.27 18.57 -1.08
CA SER A 35 29.42 18.15 -0.25
C SER A 35 30.10 16.77 -0.49
N VAL A 36 31.04 16.76 -1.44
CA VAL A 36 32.51 16.82 -1.26
C VAL A 36 33.19 16.01 -0.12
N ALA A 37 34.11 15.13 -0.59
CA ALA A 37 35.41 14.69 -0.06
C ALA A 37 35.52 13.84 1.23
N ALA A 38 36.23 12.70 1.15
CA ALA A 38 37.67 12.67 1.40
C ALA A 38 38.31 11.29 1.18
N ASP A 39 39.56 11.35 0.72
CA ASP A 39 40.58 10.33 0.49
C ASP A 39 40.64 9.14 1.48
N THR A 40 41.01 7.97 0.96
CA THR A 40 42.03 7.17 1.65
C THR A 40 42.90 6.37 0.68
N VAL A 41 44.19 6.67 0.80
CA VAL A 41 45.38 6.11 0.15
C VAL A 41 45.50 4.60 0.34
N VAL A 42 45.78 3.85 -0.74
CA VAL A 42 46.50 2.57 -0.67
C VAL A 42 47.61 2.57 -1.71
N LYS A 43 48.84 2.40 -1.23
CA LYS A 43 50.11 2.52 -1.96
C LYS A 43 50.81 1.15 -2.01
N SER A 44 51.22 0.79 -3.23
CA SER A 44 52.40 0.00 -3.65
C SER A 44 52.59 -1.46 -3.20
N GLN A 45 52.84 -2.36 -4.17
CA GLN A 45 54.18 -2.90 -4.54
C GLN A 45 54.03 -3.98 -5.63
N ASN A 46 54.66 -3.82 -6.81
CA ASN A 46 55.93 -4.46 -7.25
C ASN A 46 55.81 -5.99 -7.44
N SER A 47 56.22 -6.68 -8.52
CA SER A 47 57.31 -6.45 -9.49
C SER A 47 57.25 -7.42 -10.67
N ALA A 48 57.97 -7.03 -11.73
CA ALA A 48 58.80 -7.80 -12.68
C ALA A 48 58.15 -8.74 -13.73
N MET A 49 58.20 -8.43 -15.03
CA MET A 49 59.32 -8.52 -16.01
C MET A 49 59.60 -9.95 -16.54
N LYS A 50 59.22 -10.23 -17.80
CA LYS A 50 60.13 -10.81 -18.81
C LYS A 50 59.55 -10.73 -20.24
N SER A 51 60.38 -10.20 -21.12
CA SER A 51 60.25 -9.97 -22.57
C SER A 51 60.40 -11.23 -23.42
N GLN A 52 59.77 -11.29 -24.61
CA GLN A 52 60.38 -11.51 -25.95
C GLN A 52 59.34 -11.78 -27.08
N PRO A 53 59.71 -11.71 -28.39
CA PRO A 53 58.95 -11.01 -29.42
C PRO A 53 58.18 -11.92 -30.42
N SER A 54 57.39 -11.25 -31.27
CA SER A 54 56.50 -11.75 -32.34
C SER A 54 57.15 -12.72 -33.34
N PRO A 55 56.34 -13.53 -34.05
CA PRO A 55 55.93 -13.10 -35.40
C PRO A 55 54.50 -13.50 -35.83
N MET A 56 54.10 -12.89 -36.95
CA MET A 56 52.86 -13.02 -37.71
C MET A 56 52.34 -14.45 -37.90
N ALA A 57 51.03 -14.64 -37.81
CA ALA A 57 50.26 -15.44 -38.78
C ALA A 57 48.75 -15.41 -38.50
N GLN A 58 48.00 -15.24 -39.60
CA GLN A 58 46.68 -15.81 -39.87
C GLN A 58 45.44 -15.19 -39.20
N ILE A 59 44.64 -14.59 -40.09
CA ILE A 59 43.23 -14.23 -39.94
C ILE A 59 42.40 -15.51 -39.84
N PRO A 60 41.58 -15.68 -38.79
CA PRO A 60 40.44 -16.59 -38.84
C PRO A 60 39.13 -15.81 -38.80
N SER A 61 38.23 -16.22 -39.67
CA SER A 61 36.85 -15.77 -39.83
C SER A 61 36.14 -15.51 -38.50
N ALA A 62 35.56 -14.31 -38.37
CA ALA A 62 34.67 -13.97 -37.28
C ALA A 62 33.38 -14.82 -37.38
N THR A 63 33.35 -15.91 -36.61
CA THR A 63 32.09 -16.51 -36.16
C THR A 63 31.37 -15.45 -35.33
N ILE A 64 30.25 -14.94 -35.84
CA ILE A 64 29.34 -14.08 -35.09
C ILE A 64 28.79 -14.94 -33.96
N ALA A 65 29.44 -14.88 -32.79
CA ALA A 65 28.89 -15.35 -31.55
C ALA A 65 27.70 -14.44 -31.24
N SER A 66 26.50 -14.98 -31.44
CA SER A 66 25.26 -14.42 -30.93
C SER A 66 25.42 -14.29 -29.41
N ASN A 67 25.67 -13.06 -28.95
CA ASN A 67 25.61 -12.71 -27.54
C ASN A 67 24.26 -13.19 -27.00
N PRO A 68 24.22 -13.97 -25.89
CA PRO A 68 22.97 -14.21 -25.20
C PRO A 68 22.49 -12.84 -24.72
N SER A 69 21.40 -12.38 -25.32
CA SER A 69 20.66 -11.21 -24.89
C SER A 69 20.44 -11.39 -23.40
N THR A 70 21.02 -10.49 -22.59
CA THR A 70 20.74 -10.43 -21.18
C THR A 70 19.27 -10.07 -21.07
N GLN A 71 18.41 -11.09 -21.00
CA GLN A 71 17.00 -10.93 -20.72
C GLN A 71 16.93 -10.13 -19.42
N PRO A 72 16.31 -8.95 -19.41
CA PRO A 72 16.12 -8.22 -18.17
C PRO A 72 15.42 -9.16 -17.19
N ALA A 73 15.96 -9.23 -15.97
CA ALA A 73 15.48 -10.10 -14.90
C ALA A 73 13.95 -10.09 -14.91
N ALA A 74 13.35 -11.26 -15.11
CA ALA A 74 11.91 -11.40 -15.18
C ALA A 74 11.31 -10.75 -13.93
N MET A 75 10.57 -9.66 -14.13
CA MET A 75 9.80 -9.06 -13.03
C MET A 75 8.96 -10.19 -12.41
N PRO A 76 8.84 -10.25 -11.07
CA PRO A 76 8.06 -11.28 -10.41
C PRO A 76 6.69 -11.31 -11.06
N ARG A 77 6.35 -12.45 -11.70
CA ARG A 77 5.10 -12.59 -12.46
C ARG A 77 3.94 -12.20 -11.57
N THR A 78 3.32 -11.08 -11.90
CA THR A 78 2.07 -10.59 -11.33
C THR A 78 1.03 -11.69 -11.48
N GLN A 79 0.39 -12.07 -10.36
CA GLN A 79 -0.63 -13.13 -10.29
C GLN A 79 -1.96 -12.74 -10.99
N PHE A 80 -1.96 -11.65 -11.76
CA PHE A 80 -3.15 -11.08 -12.36
C PHE A 80 -3.40 -11.64 -13.75
N SER A 81 -4.67 -11.71 -14.15
CA SER A 81 -5.01 -11.85 -15.56
C SER A 81 -4.45 -10.65 -16.35
N PRO A 82 -4.07 -10.80 -17.64
CA PRO A 82 -3.55 -9.68 -18.43
C PRO A 82 -4.51 -8.48 -18.53
N ARG A 83 -5.81 -8.73 -18.42
CA ARG A 83 -6.84 -7.69 -18.34
C ARG A 83 -6.74 -6.94 -17.02
N LEU A 84 -6.76 -7.66 -15.91
CA LEU A 84 -6.71 -7.09 -14.56
C LEU A 84 -5.40 -6.35 -14.33
N GLU A 85 -4.28 -6.89 -14.79
CA GLU A 85 -2.96 -6.27 -14.66
C GLU A 85 -2.93 -4.87 -15.28
N ARG A 86 -3.48 -4.71 -16.50
CA ARG A 86 -3.56 -3.38 -17.14
C ARG A 86 -4.38 -2.40 -16.32
N GLN A 87 -5.50 -2.86 -15.75
CA GLN A 87 -6.36 -2.02 -14.92
C GLN A 87 -5.65 -1.62 -13.61
N VAL A 88 -5.00 -2.57 -12.93
CA VAL A 88 -4.25 -2.32 -11.70
C VAL A 88 -3.10 -1.35 -11.96
N ASN A 89 -2.32 -1.56 -13.02
CA ASN A 89 -1.20 -0.67 -13.37
C ASN A 89 -1.68 0.74 -13.74
N TYR A 90 -2.79 0.84 -14.48
CA TYR A 90 -3.40 2.12 -14.80
C TYR A 90 -3.84 2.87 -13.54
N VAL A 91 -4.57 2.20 -12.64
CA VAL A 91 -5.01 2.79 -11.37
C VAL A 91 -3.81 3.17 -10.49
N ALA A 92 -2.78 2.32 -10.41
CA ALA A 92 -1.57 2.60 -9.64
C ALA A 92 -0.84 3.86 -10.15
N MET A 93 -0.74 4.02 -11.48
CA MET A 93 -0.17 5.21 -12.10
C MET A 93 -0.99 6.47 -11.74
N MET A 94 -2.32 6.38 -11.83
CA MET A 94 -3.20 7.51 -11.56
C MET A 94 -3.22 7.90 -10.08
N LEU A 95 -3.23 6.93 -9.16
CA LEU A 95 -3.14 7.17 -7.71
C LEU A 95 -1.81 7.79 -7.28
N SER A 96 -0.79 7.73 -8.13
CA SER A 96 0.52 8.37 -7.90
C SER A 96 0.55 9.82 -8.38
N ARG A 97 -0.50 10.30 -9.07
CA ARG A 97 -0.60 11.66 -9.62
C ARG A 97 -1.67 12.46 -8.87
N PRO A 98 -1.29 13.40 -7.99
CA PRO A 98 -2.27 14.16 -7.20
C PRO A 98 -3.12 15.13 -8.04
N ASP A 99 -2.66 15.48 -9.23
CA ASP A 99 -3.25 16.44 -10.16
C ASP A 99 -4.23 15.80 -11.17
N VAL A 100 -4.25 14.47 -11.29
CA VAL A 100 -5.05 13.80 -12.32
C VAL A 100 -6.19 13.01 -11.67
N ALA A 101 -7.42 13.44 -11.95
CA ALA A 101 -8.61 12.70 -11.53
C ALA A 101 -8.65 11.32 -12.22
N LEU A 102 -8.96 10.27 -11.45
CA LEU A 102 -9.23 8.95 -11.99
C LEU A 102 -10.47 9.01 -12.89
N PRO A 103 -10.39 8.59 -14.16
CA PRO A 103 -11.57 8.58 -15.01
C PRO A 103 -12.61 7.61 -14.44
N PRO A 104 -13.91 7.94 -14.55
CA PRO A 104 -14.98 7.13 -14.01
C PRO A 104 -14.91 5.68 -14.47
N GLU A 105 -14.54 5.42 -15.72
CA GLU A 105 -14.44 4.09 -16.31
C GLU A 105 -13.39 3.22 -15.63
N ALA A 106 -12.23 3.80 -15.26
CA ALA A 106 -11.18 3.06 -14.57
C ALA A 106 -11.56 2.74 -13.12
N SER A 107 -12.51 3.49 -12.55
CA SER A 107 -13.05 3.26 -11.22
C SER A 107 -14.20 2.26 -11.19
N LYS A 108 -14.78 1.89 -12.36
CA LYS A 108 -15.80 0.85 -12.42
C LYS A 108 -15.15 -0.50 -12.14
N ALA A 109 -15.74 -1.24 -11.22
CA ALA A 109 -15.29 -2.58 -10.84
C ALA A 109 -16.41 -3.63 -10.92
N ASP A 110 -17.55 -3.27 -11.52
CA ASP A 110 -18.72 -4.14 -11.67
C ASP A 110 -18.42 -5.38 -12.55
N HIS A 111 -17.45 -5.22 -13.48
CA HIS A 111 -16.98 -6.24 -14.42
C HIS A 111 -15.93 -7.19 -13.85
N LEU A 112 -15.51 -7.01 -12.61
CA LEU A 112 -14.55 -7.91 -11.97
C LEU A 112 -15.20 -9.27 -11.70
N THR A 113 -14.50 -10.33 -12.07
CA THR A 113 -14.92 -11.70 -11.74
C THR A 113 -14.54 -12.05 -10.30
N SER A 114 -15.12 -13.12 -9.76
CA SER A 114 -14.77 -13.60 -8.42
C SER A 114 -13.29 -13.97 -8.31
N GLU A 115 -12.72 -14.55 -9.36
CA GLU A 115 -11.29 -14.89 -9.45
C GLU A 115 -10.42 -13.63 -9.42
N GLU A 116 -10.81 -12.59 -10.17
CA GLU A 116 -10.08 -11.31 -10.17
C GLU A 116 -10.16 -10.61 -8.81
N ILE A 117 -11.32 -10.63 -8.15
CA ILE A 117 -11.48 -10.12 -6.77
C ILE A 117 -10.54 -10.86 -5.80
N GLN A 118 -10.44 -12.19 -5.93
CA GLN A 118 -9.52 -12.98 -5.13
C GLN A 118 -8.06 -12.63 -5.41
N GLN A 119 -7.68 -12.47 -6.68
CA GLN A 119 -6.32 -12.04 -7.07
C GLN A 119 -5.98 -10.67 -6.48
N LEU A 120 -6.91 -9.70 -6.55
CA LEU A 120 -6.74 -8.39 -5.91
C LEU A 120 -6.55 -8.51 -4.40
N GLY A 121 -7.36 -9.34 -3.73
CA GLY A 121 -7.26 -9.59 -2.30
C GLY A 121 -5.90 -10.15 -1.89
N SER A 122 -5.43 -11.18 -2.60
CA SER A 122 -4.11 -11.78 -2.41
C SER A 122 -2.99 -10.77 -2.61
N ALA A 123 -3.09 -9.93 -3.65
CA ALA A 123 -2.09 -8.90 -3.90
C ALA A 123 -2.01 -7.87 -2.77
N VAL A 124 -3.14 -7.44 -2.18
CA VAL A 124 -3.13 -6.51 -1.04
C VAL A 124 -2.46 -7.11 0.19
N ILE A 125 -2.58 -8.42 0.40
CA ILE A 125 -2.02 -9.11 1.58
C ILE A 125 -0.53 -9.44 1.39
N ASP A 126 -0.10 -9.69 0.15
CA ASP A 126 1.30 -9.99 -0.15
C ASP A 126 2.21 -8.78 0.14
N THR A 127 3.00 -8.87 1.22
CA THR A 127 3.92 -7.80 1.62
C THR A 127 5.11 -7.66 0.68
N ASN A 128 5.39 -8.66 -0.17
CA ASN A 128 6.44 -8.58 -1.18
C ASN A 128 5.99 -7.83 -2.44
N GLN A 129 4.68 -7.57 -2.58
CA GLN A 129 4.17 -6.84 -3.72
C GLN A 129 4.45 -5.34 -3.63
N ASN A 130 4.57 -4.72 -4.80
CA ASN A 130 4.79 -3.29 -4.94
C ASN A 130 3.66 -2.50 -4.24
N HIS A 131 4.03 -1.54 -3.39
CA HIS A 131 3.06 -0.79 -2.59
C HIS A 131 2.00 -0.07 -3.45
N SER A 132 2.36 0.46 -4.61
CA SER A 132 1.42 1.11 -5.54
C SER A 132 0.41 0.11 -6.12
N VAL A 133 0.85 -1.10 -6.44
CA VAL A 133 -0.03 -2.20 -6.87
C VAL A 133 -1.01 -2.56 -5.76
N ARG A 134 -0.51 -2.68 -4.51
CA ARG A 134 -1.35 -3.00 -3.34
C ARG A 134 -2.41 -1.92 -3.09
N ARG A 135 -2.02 -0.65 -3.19
CA ARG A 135 -2.95 0.50 -3.09
C ARG A 135 -3.99 0.52 -4.21
N ALA A 136 -3.59 0.24 -5.45
CA ALA A 136 -4.52 0.13 -6.56
C ALA A 136 -5.50 -1.03 -6.40
N SER A 137 -5.02 -2.18 -5.92
CA SER A 137 -5.86 -3.35 -5.68
C SER A 137 -6.91 -3.10 -4.61
N ILE A 138 -6.54 -2.49 -3.47
CA ILE A 138 -7.53 -2.16 -2.45
C ILE A 138 -8.53 -1.09 -2.94
N TYR A 139 -8.07 -0.14 -3.75
CA TYR A 139 -8.95 0.84 -4.38
C TYR A 139 -10.00 0.16 -5.27
N LEU A 140 -9.57 -0.75 -6.17
CA LEU A 140 -10.49 -1.49 -7.03
C LEU A 140 -11.49 -2.34 -6.22
N LEU A 141 -11.02 -3.02 -5.17
CA LEU A 141 -11.89 -3.76 -4.26
C LEU A 141 -12.93 -2.86 -3.58
N SER A 142 -12.57 -1.64 -3.19
CA SER A 142 -13.51 -0.67 -2.61
C SER A 142 -14.63 -0.25 -3.57
N LYS A 143 -14.42 -0.43 -4.88
CA LYS A 143 -15.40 -0.10 -5.94
C LYS A 143 -16.23 -1.30 -6.40
N ALA A 144 -15.81 -2.52 -6.07
CA ALA A 144 -16.50 -3.75 -6.50
C ALA A 144 -17.76 -4.10 -5.67
N GLY A 145 -18.09 -3.27 -4.68
CA GLY A 145 -19.33 -3.40 -3.91
C GLY A 145 -19.39 -4.70 -3.08
N ALA A 146 -20.58 -5.28 -3.00
CA ALA A 146 -20.84 -6.49 -2.19
C ALA A 146 -19.97 -7.69 -2.59
N LYS A 147 -19.62 -7.82 -3.89
CA LYS A 147 -18.78 -8.91 -4.38
C LYS A 147 -17.40 -8.95 -3.72
N ALA A 148 -16.89 -7.82 -3.24
CA ALA A 148 -15.58 -7.72 -2.61
C ALA A 148 -15.59 -7.99 -1.10
N ILE A 149 -16.75 -8.18 -0.46
CA ILE A 149 -16.85 -8.41 0.99
C ILE A 149 -15.90 -9.53 1.48
N PRO A 150 -15.81 -10.71 0.83
CA PRO A 150 -14.91 -11.77 1.28
C PRO A 150 -13.42 -11.37 1.22
N ALA A 151 -13.01 -10.68 0.14
CA ALA A 151 -11.63 -10.24 -0.04
C ALA A 151 -11.27 -9.12 0.95
N LEU A 152 -12.14 -8.13 1.11
CA LEU A 152 -11.98 -7.04 2.08
C LEU A 152 -11.91 -7.58 3.51
N GLY A 153 -12.78 -8.54 3.86
CA GLY A 153 -12.75 -9.23 5.14
C GLY A 153 -11.42 -9.94 5.40
N THR A 154 -10.91 -10.66 4.39
CA THR A 154 -9.61 -11.34 4.50
C THR A 154 -8.48 -10.34 4.75
N ILE A 155 -8.49 -9.20 4.07
CA ILE A 155 -7.47 -8.15 4.22
C ILE A 155 -7.45 -7.60 5.65
N VAL A 156 -8.62 -7.27 6.23
CA VAL A 156 -8.70 -6.68 7.58
C VAL A 156 -8.35 -7.67 8.69
N MET A 157 -8.67 -8.95 8.49
CA MET A 157 -8.37 -10.02 9.46
C MET A 157 -6.91 -10.49 9.40
N THR A 158 -6.18 -10.21 8.32
CA THR A 158 -4.79 -10.68 8.18
C THR A 158 -3.84 -9.86 9.04
N ASN A 159 -3.19 -10.55 10.00
CA ASN A 159 -2.14 -9.98 10.84
C ASN A 159 -0.87 -9.70 10.03
N PHE A 160 -0.10 -8.71 10.48
CA PHE A 160 1.18 -8.33 9.89
C PHE A 160 2.21 -8.05 10.99
N LYS A 161 3.50 -8.09 10.63
CA LYS A 161 4.59 -7.83 11.57
C LYS A 161 4.58 -6.36 12.02
N ALA A 162 4.90 -6.10 13.29
CA ALA A 162 4.96 -4.74 13.84
C ALA A 162 5.87 -3.80 13.03
N SER A 163 6.96 -4.31 12.46
CA SER A 163 7.89 -3.56 11.61
C SER A 163 7.26 -3.01 10.33
N ALA A 164 6.12 -3.55 9.88
CA ALA A 164 5.40 -3.12 8.69
C ALA A 164 4.16 -2.26 9.02
N GLN A 165 4.00 -1.84 10.27
CA GLN A 165 2.77 -1.18 10.72
C GLN A 165 2.43 0.09 9.94
N GLU A 166 3.43 0.89 9.57
CA GLU A 166 3.23 2.15 8.84
C GLU A 166 2.69 1.95 7.42
N THR A 167 3.06 0.85 6.77
CA THR A 167 2.64 0.54 5.39
C THR A 167 1.38 -0.32 5.34
N GLU A 168 1.19 -1.20 6.31
CA GLU A 168 0.06 -2.14 6.35
C GLU A 168 -1.20 -1.53 6.94
N THR A 169 -1.08 -0.75 8.03
CA THR A 169 -2.25 -0.18 8.72
C THR A 169 -3.14 0.64 7.77
N PRO A 170 -2.61 1.53 6.91
CA PRO A 170 -3.44 2.29 5.97
C PRO A 170 -4.25 1.41 5.00
N LEU A 171 -3.67 0.30 4.54
CA LEU A 171 -4.36 -0.65 3.64
C LEU A 171 -5.54 -1.33 4.36
N ARG A 172 -5.35 -1.72 5.63
CA ARG A 172 -6.39 -2.37 6.44
C ARG A 172 -7.47 -1.38 6.87
N VAL A 173 -7.10 -0.13 7.17
CA VAL A 173 -8.07 0.94 7.45
C VAL A 173 -8.94 1.20 6.23
N THR A 174 -8.35 1.28 5.03
CA THR A 174 -9.11 1.46 3.78
C THR A 174 -10.08 0.30 3.55
N ALA A 175 -9.66 -0.94 3.85
CA ALA A 175 -10.54 -2.11 3.75
C ALA A 175 -11.69 -2.08 4.78
N LEU A 176 -11.42 -1.69 6.03
CA LEU A 176 -12.45 -1.50 7.07
C LEU A 176 -13.46 -0.42 6.70
N GLU A 177 -12.99 0.70 6.17
CA GLU A 177 -13.84 1.78 5.70
C GLU A 177 -14.72 1.32 4.52
N SER A 178 -14.14 0.56 3.60
CA SER A 178 -14.89 -0.01 2.47
C SER A 178 -16.01 -0.94 2.97
N LEU A 179 -15.73 -1.79 3.97
CA LEU A 179 -16.74 -2.63 4.61
C LEU A 179 -17.83 -1.81 5.31
N ASP A 180 -17.47 -0.77 6.07
CA ASP A 180 -18.41 0.12 6.78
C ASP A 180 -19.38 0.85 5.82
N ARG A 181 -18.96 1.11 4.58
CA ARG A 181 -19.80 1.75 3.55
C ARG A 181 -20.81 0.79 2.90
N LEU A 182 -20.64 -0.52 3.03
CA LEU A 182 -21.53 -1.53 2.43
C LEU A 182 -22.79 -1.77 3.29
N THR A 183 -23.53 -0.69 3.53
CA THR A 183 -24.64 -0.63 4.50
C THR A 183 -25.76 -1.63 4.20
N ASP A 184 -26.11 -1.83 2.93
CA ASP A 184 -27.13 -2.80 2.50
C ASP A 184 -26.73 -4.26 2.77
N ASN A 185 -25.45 -4.51 3.01
CA ASN A 185 -24.88 -5.85 3.23
C ASN A 185 -24.46 -6.05 4.69
N SER A 186 -25.05 -5.27 5.61
CA SER A 186 -24.72 -5.28 7.04
C SER A 186 -24.72 -6.68 7.68
N LYS A 187 -25.59 -7.60 7.21
CA LYS A 187 -25.65 -8.99 7.71
C LYS A 187 -24.39 -9.80 7.40
N GLU A 188 -23.73 -9.53 6.28
CA GLU A 188 -22.49 -10.20 5.87
C GLU A 188 -21.27 -9.49 6.44
N VAL A 189 -21.32 -8.16 6.55
CA VAL A 189 -20.22 -7.34 7.05
C VAL A 189 -20.02 -7.46 8.56
N LEU A 190 -21.11 -7.47 9.35
CA LEU A 190 -21.03 -7.51 10.81
C LEU A 190 -20.18 -8.67 11.36
N PRO A 191 -20.38 -9.95 10.96
CA PRO A 191 -19.57 -11.05 11.50
C PRO A 191 -18.08 -10.93 11.14
N ILE A 192 -17.75 -10.31 9.99
CA ILE A 192 -16.36 -10.03 9.60
C ILE A 192 -15.73 -9.01 10.55
N LEU A 193 -16.46 -7.95 10.89
CA LEU A 193 -15.97 -6.91 11.80
C LEU A 193 -15.80 -7.46 13.22
N GLU A 194 -16.76 -8.25 13.71
CA GLU A 194 -16.67 -8.92 15.01
C GLU A 194 -15.47 -9.84 15.06
N LYS A 195 -15.30 -10.70 14.06
CA LYS A 195 -14.12 -11.56 13.96
C LYS A 195 -12.83 -10.76 13.88
N THR A 196 -12.82 -9.63 13.19
CA THR A 196 -11.65 -8.74 13.11
C THR A 196 -11.28 -8.19 14.49
N ILE A 197 -12.26 -7.82 15.31
CA ILE A 197 -12.02 -7.36 16.69
C ILE A 197 -11.33 -8.45 17.52
N ASP A 198 -11.73 -9.71 17.33
CA ASP A 198 -11.22 -10.83 18.10
C ASP A 198 -9.80 -11.27 17.68
N VAL A 199 -9.50 -11.26 16.38
CA VAL A 199 -8.24 -11.84 15.84
C VAL A 199 -7.11 -10.83 15.64
N GLN A 200 -7.43 -9.53 15.58
CA GLN A 200 -6.47 -8.50 15.22
C GLN A 200 -5.67 -8.03 16.44
N GLN A 201 -4.35 -8.03 16.32
CA GLN A 201 -3.43 -7.59 17.38
C GLN A 201 -3.23 -6.07 17.38
N ASN A 202 -3.44 -5.42 16.25
CA ASN A 202 -3.33 -3.97 16.12
C ASN A 202 -4.53 -3.27 16.78
N LYS A 203 -4.29 -2.64 17.93
CA LYS A 203 -5.32 -1.93 18.72
C LYS A 203 -6.07 -0.86 17.93
N THR A 204 -5.42 -0.18 17.00
CA THR A 204 -6.09 0.80 16.13
C THR A 204 -7.11 0.13 15.23
N LEU A 205 -6.74 -0.98 14.58
CA LEU A 205 -7.67 -1.72 13.73
C LEU A 205 -8.82 -2.34 14.54
N THR A 206 -8.55 -2.89 15.72
CA THR A 206 -9.57 -3.39 16.65
C THR A 206 -10.56 -2.28 17.04
N PHE A 207 -10.05 -1.10 17.40
CA PHE A 207 -10.87 0.05 17.76
C PHE A 207 -11.76 0.51 16.59
N LEU A 208 -11.21 0.68 15.39
CA LEU A 208 -11.98 1.12 14.22
C LEU A 208 -13.03 0.07 13.81
N ALA A 209 -12.69 -1.22 13.88
CA ALA A 209 -13.65 -2.31 13.66
C ALA A 209 -14.79 -2.27 14.68
N SER A 210 -14.51 -1.98 15.96
CA SER A 210 -15.54 -1.83 17.00
C SER A 210 -16.49 -0.66 16.75
N ILE A 211 -15.99 0.47 16.24
CA ILE A 211 -16.83 1.62 15.85
C ILE A 211 -17.78 1.22 14.72
N SER A 212 -17.25 0.56 13.69
CA SER A 212 -18.01 0.11 12.53
C SER A 212 -19.08 -0.92 12.93
N ALA A 213 -18.69 -1.97 13.66
CA ALA A 213 -19.61 -3.00 14.16
C ALA A 213 -20.71 -2.43 15.06
N GLY A 214 -20.36 -1.51 15.96
CA GLY A 214 -21.34 -0.80 16.80
C GLY A 214 -22.30 0.05 15.97
N GLY A 215 -21.80 0.73 14.92
CA GLY A 215 -22.62 1.46 13.96
C GLY A 215 -23.66 0.56 13.30
N ILE A 216 -23.23 -0.59 12.77
CA ILE A 216 -24.12 -1.57 12.13
C ILE A 216 -25.16 -2.13 13.11
N ARG A 217 -24.74 -2.56 14.31
CA ARG A 217 -25.66 -3.10 15.35
C ARG A 217 -26.76 -2.11 15.75
N HIS A 218 -26.47 -0.82 15.72
CA HIS A 218 -27.42 0.25 16.05
C HIS A 218 -28.20 0.80 14.84
N GLY A 219 -28.14 0.13 13.68
CA GLY A 219 -28.81 0.60 12.46
C GLY A 219 -28.25 1.91 11.92
N LYS A 220 -27.01 2.25 12.27
CA LYS A 220 -26.28 3.45 11.84
C LYS A 220 -24.96 3.06 11.17
N PRO A 221 -24.99 2.29 10.06
CA PRO A 221 -23.78 1.96 9.31
C PRO A 221 -23.11 3.23 8.76
N GLY A 222 -21.87 3.14 8.30
CA GLY A 222 -21.10 4.31 7.86
C GLY A 222 -20.59 5.17 9.02
N LYS A 223 -20.58 4.67 10.27
CA LYS A 223 -20.20 5.48 11.44
C LYS A 223 -18.70 5.75 11.44
N LEU A 224 -17.90 4.75 11.07
CA LEU A 224 -16.46 4.90 10.94
C LEU A 224 -16.13 5.92 9.83
N THR A 225 -16.75 5.77 8.66
CA THR A 225 -16.57 6.68 7.52
C THR A 225 -16.89 8.12 7.89
N ARG A 226 -18.00 8.36 8.60
CA ARG A 226 -18.37 9.71 9.07
C ARG A 226 -17.36 10.27 10.06
N ALA A 227 -16.89 9.47 11.00
CA ALA A 227 -15.88 9.90 11.96
C ALA A 227 -14.57 10.30 11.26
N ILE A 228 -14.12 9.51 10.28
CA ILE A 228 -12.94 9.82 9.46
C ILE A 228 -13.13 11.15 8.71
N ASN A 229 -14.27 11.34 8.05
CA ASN A 229 -14.56 12.57 7.30
C ASN A 229 -14.58 13.81 8.21
N MET A 230 -15.18 13.70 9.40
CA MET A 230 -15.18 14.80 10.37
C MET A 230 -13.76 15.19 10.81
N MET A 231 -12.91 14.21 11.10
CA MET A 231 -11.50 14.48 11.48
C MET A 231 -10.72 15.16 10.36
N ILE A 232 -10.98 14.79 9.10
CA ILE A 232 -10.35 15.44 7.94
C ILE A 232 -10.82 16.89 7.81
N GLN A 233 -12.13 17.14 7.94
CA GLN A 233 -12.69 18.49 7.85
C GLN A 233 -12.17 19.43 8.94
N GLU A 234 -12.10 18.96 10.19
CA GLU A 234 -11.55 19.73 11.31
C GLU A 234 -10.07 20.09 11.10
N LYS A 235 -9.29 19.16 10.53
CA LYS A 235 -7.89 19.40 10.18
C LYS A 235 -7.72 20.44 9.06
N LEU A 236 -8.61 20.43 8.07
CA LEU A 236 -8.59 21.44 7.01
C LEU A 236 -8.96 22.82 7.58
N ALA A 237 -10.02 22.88 8.39
CA ALA A 237 -10.47 24.11 9.03
C ALA A 237 -9.43 24.71 10.00
N SER A 238 -8.67 23.88 10.72
CA SER A 238 -7.61 24.36 11.62
C SER A 238 -6.37 24.87 10.88
N LYS A 239 -6.07 24.38 9.67
CA LYS A 239 -4.98 24.92 8.83
C LYS A 239 -5.29 26.31 8.31
N ASP A 240 -6.55 26.59 7.99
CA ASP A 240 -6.96 27.88 7.44
C ASP A 240 -7.02 28.99 8.50
N ASN A 241 -7.20 28.64 9.79
CA ASN A 241 -7.25 29.58 10.92
C ASN A 241 -5.90 29.79 11.62
N GLY A 242 -4.84 29.13 11.15
CA GLY A 242 -3.49 29.17 11.74
C GLY A 242 -2.48 30.03 11.00
N GLN A 243 -2.94 30.96 10.15
CA GLN A 243 -2.10 32.03 9.58
C GLN A 243 -2.05 33.24 10.49
#